data_AF-A0A9E5WBZ3-F1
#
_entry.id   AF-A0A9E5WBZ3-F1
#
_cell.length_a   1.000
_cell.length_b   1.000
_cell.length_c   1.000
_cell.angle_alpha   90.00
_cell.angle_beta   90.00
_cell.angle_gamma   90.00
#
_symmetry.space_group_name_H-M   'P 1'
#
loop_
_entity.id
_entity.type
_entity.pdbx_description
1 polymer ?
#
loop_
_entity_poly.entity_id
_entity_poly.type
_entity_poly.pdbx_seq_one_letter_code
_entity_poly.pdbx_strand_id
1 'polypeptide(L)' 'MTSGNIKPANGHPDIDFKANAGLIDHYCPFCDKKLFKGNVASFNMVCSNCNKLVRSQKDYHKENKTPL' A
#
# COMPACT_ATOMS: atom_id res chain seq x y z
N MET A 1 4.66 -33.34 40.89
CA MET A 1 4.55 -32.02 40.22
C MET A 1 5.35 -32.10 38.94
N THR A 2 4.71 -32.42 37.82
CA THR A 2 5.41 -32.69 36.55
C THR A 2 5.41 -31.40 35.74
N SER A 3 6.56 -30.71 35.70
CA SER A 3 6.73 -29.49 34.91
C SER A 3 6.62 -29.80 33.41
N GLY A 4 5.54 -29.31 32.81
CA GLY A 4 5.31 -29.35 31.36
C GLY A 4 6.31 -28.46 30.62
N ASN A 5 7.04 -29.06 29.69
CA ASN A 5 8.03 -28.40 28.85
C ASN A 5 7.32 -27.85 27.61
N ILE A 6 6.83 -26.61 27.68
CA ILE A 6 6.16 -25.93 26.56
C ILE A 6 7.26 -25.28 25.71
N LYS A 7 7.61 -25.91 24.58
CA LYS A 7 8.43 -25.26 23.56
C LYS A 7 7.63 -24.09 22.93
N PRO A 8 8.18 -22.87 22.85
CA PRO A 8 7.54 -21.82 22.07
C PRO A 8 7.63 -22.18 20.59
N ALA A 9 6.48 -22.21 19.93
CA ALA A 9 6.37 -22.32 18.48
C ALA A 9 6.88 -21.02 17.86
N ASN A 10 8.19 -20.96 17.59
CA ASN A 10 8.80 -19.94 16.73
C ASN A 10 8.39 -20.21 15.28
N GLY A 11 7.12 -19.91 14.95
CA GLY A 11 6.67 -19.79 13.58
C GLY A 11 7.04 -18.41 13.07
N HIS A 12 8.29 -18.23 12.61
CA HIS A 12 8.56 -17.14 11.68
C HIS A 12 7.79 -17.47 10.41
N PRO A 13 6.85 -16.62 9.94
CA PRO A 13 6.35 -16.77 8.59
C PRO A 13 7.57 -16.60 7.68
N ASP A 14 7.90 -17.66 6.95
CA ASP A 14 8.85 -17.64 5.86
C ASP A 14 8.25 -16.72 4.78
N ILE A 15 8.49 -15.41 4.93
CA ILE A 15 8.18 -14.43 3.91
C ILE A 15 9.20 -14.67 2.81
N ASP A 16 8.81 -15.49 1.83
CA ASP A 16 9.50 -15.67 0.56
C ASP A 16 9.61 -14.27 -0.09
N PHE A 17 10.75 -13.59 0.12
CA PHE A 17 11.11 -12.32 -0.52
C PHE A 17 11.43 -12.56 -2.00
N LYS A 18 10.62 -13.37 -2.70
CA LYS A 18 10.70 -13.50 -4.16
C LYS A 18 10.62 -12.11 -4.74
N ALA A 19 11.68 -11.77 -5.45
CA ALA A 19 12.02 -10.46 -5.96
C ALA A 19 10.81 -9.63 -6.37
N ASN A 20 10.82 -8.37 -5.94
CA ASN A 20 9.93 -7.25 -6.30
C ASN A 20 9.93 -6.94 -7.82
N ALA A 21 10.06 -7.94 -8.69
CA ALA A 21 10.05 -7.81 -10.13
C ALA A 21 8.65 -7.38 -10.58
N GLY A 22 8.48 -6.08 -10.78
CA GLY A 22 7.24 -5.48 -11.29
C GLY A 22 6.47 -4.61 -10.30
N LEU A 23 6.97 -4.35 -9.09
CA LEU A 23 6.39 -3.33 -8.21
C LEU A 23 6.90 -1.94 -8.57
N ILE A 24 6.00 -0.99 -8.75
CA ILE A 24 6.30 0.41 -9.07
C ILE A 24 6.23 1.24 -7.79
N ASP A 25 7.14 2.19 -7.64
CA ASP A 25 7.07 3.16 -6.56
C ASP A 25 6.06 4.26 -6.95
N HIS A 26 5.01 4.41 -6.15
CA HIS A 26 4.02 5.46 -6.32
C HIS A 26 4.34 6.64 -5.39
N TYR A 27 4.30 7.85 -5.94
CA TYR A 27 4.61 9.09 -5.25
C TYR A 27 3.38 9.99 -5.16
N CYS A 28 3.32 10.81 -4.11
CA CYS A 28 2.27 11.80 -3.91
C CYS A 28 2.47 12.97 -4.87
N PRO A 29 1.50 13.31 -5.73
CA PRO A 29 1.63 14.40 -6.70
C PRO A 29 1.62 15.80 -6.06
N PHE A 30 1.39 15.89 -4.75
CA PHE A 30 1.29 17.16 -4.02
C PHE A 30 2.53 17.49 -3.18
N CYS A 31 3.31 16.49 -2.78
CA CYS A 31 4.47 16.68 -1.89
C CYS A 31 5.66 15.78 -2.23
N ASP A 32 5.58 15.03 -3.33
CA ASP A 32 6.60 14.12 -3.87
C ASP A 32 7.11 13.05 -2.89
N LYS A 33 6.40 12.85 -1.76
CA LYS A 33 6.71 11.76 -0.84
C LYS A 33 6.17 10.43 -1.37
N LYS A 34 6.95 9.38 -1.11
CA LYS A 34 6.58 8.00 -1.43
C LYS A 34 5.30 7.61 -0.69
N LEU A 35 4.34 7.06 -1.42
CA LEU A 35 3.07 6.57 -0.86
C LEU A 35 3.19 5.08 -0.54
N PHE A 36 3.44 4.26 -1.56
CA PHE A 36 3.59 2.82 -1.42
C PHE A 36 4.37 2.26 -2.63
N LYS A 37 4.85 1.03 -2.49
CA LYS A 37 5.46 0.26 -3.57
C LYS A 37 4.50 -0.87 -3.93
N GLY A 38 4.01 -0.89 -5.17
CA GLY A 38 2.96 -1.82 -5.58
C GLY A 38 2.74 -1.80 -7.09
N ASN A 39 2.07 -2.81 -7.62
CA ASN A 39 1.54 -2.77 -8.98
C ASN A 39 0.02 -2.79 -8.88
N VAL A 40 -0.58 -1.59 -8.81
CA VAL A 40 -2.03 -1.45 -8.69
C VAL A 40 -2.60 -0.72 -9.89
N ALA A 41 -3.74 -1.21 -10.39
CA ALA A 41 -4.41 -0.62 -11.55
C ALA A 41 -5.07 0.73 -11.22
N SER A 42 -5.52 0.89 -9.97
CA SER A 42 -6.14 2.09 -9.40
C SER A 42 -5.89 2.15 -7.90
N PHE A 43 -5.84 3.36 -7.33
CA PHE A 43 -5.69 3.57 -5.89
C PHE A 43 -6.39 4.86 -5.45
N ASN A 44 -6.93 4.84 -4.24
CA ASN A 44 -7.55 6.00 -3.59
C ASN A 44 -7.16 5.97 -2.11
N MET A 45 -6.28 6.87 -1.71
CA MET A 45 -5.77 6.92 -0.33
C MET A 45 -5.44 8.35 0.07
N VAL A 46 -5.33 8.60 1.37
CA VAL A 46 -4.82 9.87 1.90
C VAL A 46 -3.30 9.76 2.07
N CYS A 47 -2.55 10.74 1.57
CA CYS A 47 -1.11 10.81 1.78
C CYS A 47 -0.81 11.12 3.26
N SER A 48 -0.08 10.25 3.95
CA SER A 48 0.28 10.44 5.37
C SER A 48 1.17 11.65 5.65
N ASN A 49 1.78 12.24 4.62
CA ASN A 49 2.69 13.38 4.79
C ASN A 49 2.00 14.74 4.61
N CYS A 50 1.09 14.88 3.64
CA CYS A 50 0.40 16.14 3.36
C CYS A 50 -1.10 16.10 3.61
N ASN A 51 -1.63 14.95 4.07
CA ASN A 51 -3.06 14.70 4.34
C ASN A 51 -4.00 15.00 3.16
N LYS A 52 -3.47 15.01 1.93
CA LYS A 52 -4.27 15.18 0.71
C LYS A 52 -4.71 13.82 0.16
N LEU A 53 -5.93 13.79 -0.35
CA LEU A 53 -6.48 12.62 -1.03
C LEU A 53 -5.79 12.44 -2.39
N VAL A 54 -5.12 11.30 -2.57
CA VAL A 54 -4.47 10.91 -3.82
C VAL A 54 -5.30 9.82 -4.48
N ARG A 55 -5.79 10.12 -5.68
CA ARG A 55 -6.54 9.20 -6.53
C ARG A 55 -5.70 8.83 -7.76
N SER A 56 -5.95 7.64 -8.31
CA SER A 56 -5.35 7.23 -9.58
C SER A 56 -6.04 7.94 -10.76
N GLN A 57 -5.29 8.26 -11.82
CA GLN A 57 -5.79 9.06 -12.96
C GLN A 57 -7.07 8.51 -13.61
N LYS A 58 -7.32 7.19 -13.54
CA LYS A 58 -8.53 6.56 -14.07
C LYS A 58 -9.82 7.06 -13.41
N ASP A 59 -9.74 7.51 -12.16
CA ASP A 59 -10.90 8.00 -11.41
C ASP A 59 -11.21 9.49 -11.68
N TYR A 60 -10.27 10.26 -12.25
CA TYR A 60 -10.47 11.70 -12.52
C TYR A 60 -11.48 11.98 -13.63
N HIS A 61 -11.76 11.01 -14.50
CA HIS A 61 -12.67 11.20 -15.64
C HIS A 61 -14.15 10.95 -15.33
N LYS A 62 -14.51 10.52 -14.11
CA LYS A 62 -15.91 10.23 -13.78
C LYS A 62 -16.64 11.33 -12.99
N GLU A 63 -15.92 12.28 -12.40
CA GLU A 63 -16.48 13.24 -11.43
C GLU A 63 -16.60 14.69 -11.95
N ASN A 64 -16.14 15.02 -13.16
CA ASN A 64 -16.27 16.37 -13.73
C ASN A 64 -17.29 16.47 -14.89
N LYS A 65 -18.45 15.81 -14.76
CA LYS A 65 -19.66 16.22 -15.50
C LYS A 65 -20.58 16.97 -14.53
N THR A 66 -20.21 18.21 -14.24
CA THR A 66 -21.19 19.20 -13.76
C THR A 66 -22.09 19.55 -14.95
N PRO A 67 -23.42 19.43 -14.85
CA PRO A 67 -24.33 19.80 -15.92
C PRO A 67 -24.29 21.32 -16.09
N LEU A 68 -24.19 21.77 -17.34
CA LEU A 68 -24.54 23.14 -17.76
C LEU A 68 -26.05 23.18 -18.03
#